data_AF-A0A0A0KTX9-F1
#
_entry.id   AF-A0A0A0KTX9-F1
#
_cell.length_a   1.000
_cell.length_b   1.000
_cell.length_c   1.000
_cell.angle_alpha   90.00
_cell.angle_beta   90.00
_cell.angle_gamma   90.00
#
_symmetry.space_group_name_H-M   'P 1'
#
loop_
_entity.id
_entity.type
_entity.pdbx_description
1 polymer ?
#
loop_
_entity_poly.entity_id
_entity_poly.type
_entity_poly.pdbx_seq_one_letter_code
_entity_poly.pdbx_strand_id
1 'polypeptide(L)'
;MPKGLGGMSDLQIMNLFVLGKDKGGDLSELNGLKSLRGSLCIRELQFCSITDLKYVKYFDEKSRVQELELHWDTYKYKRFKIDDASDEVILECLKPHPNVRKMIIKGYRGMKLCDWLSSNFLSGLVSIEVYIVKNCSISLKLLNFHISRIFVL
;
A
#
# COMPACT_ATOMS: atom_id res chain seq x y z
N MET A 1 -13.10 -7.20 -0.85
CA MET A 1 -14.02 -6.10 -0.46
C MET A 1 -15.38 -6.28 -1.15
N PRO A 2 -16.50 -5.74 -0.64
CA PRO A 2 -17.76 -5.75 -1.39
C PRO A 2 -17.71 -4.75 -2.55
N LYS A 3 -18.41 -5.06 -3.66
CA LYS A 3 -18.58 -4.11 -4.78
C LYS A 3 -19.51 -2.96 -4.35
N GLY A 4 -19.24 -1.75 -4.84
CA GLY A 4 -19.99 -0.54 -4.51
C GLY A 4 -19.56 0.14 -3.22
N LEU A 5 -18.52 -0.37 -2.55
CA LEU A 5 -17.97 0.22 -1.32
C LEU A 5 -17.50 1.66 -1.55
N GLY A 6 -16.95 1.98 -2.72
CA GLY A 6 -16.54 3.32 -3.11
C GLY A 6 -17.68 4.33 -3.15
N GLY A 7 -18.95 3.90 -3.15
CA GLY A 7 -20.09 4.80 -2.98
C GLY A 7 -20.19 5.43 -1.58
N MET A 8 -19.46 4.89 -0.59
CA MET A 8 -19.56 5.31 0.81
C MET A 8 -18.57 6.45 1.14
N SER A 9 -18.76 7.62 0.53
CA SER A 9 -17.85 8.77 0.70
C SER A 9 -17.74 9.29 2.13
N ASP A 10 -18.79 9.10 2.93
CA ASP A 10 -18.85 9.52 4.34
C ASP A 10 -18.33 8.45 5.31
N LEU A 11 -17.87 7.29 4.81
CA LEU A 11 -17.28 6.27 5.66
C LEU A 11 -16.00 6.80 6.30
N GLN A 12 -15.99 6.84 7.64
CA GLN A 12 -14.88 7.43 8.39
C GLN A 12 -13.88 6.39 8.89
N ILE A 13 -14.35 5.20 9.27
CA ILE A 13 -13.50 4.18 9.87
C ILE A 13 -13.59 2.91 9.03
N MET A 14 -12.44 2.51 8.49
CA MET A 14 -12.23 1.21 7.88
C MET A 14 -10.79 0.80 8.15
N ASN A 15 -10.62 -0.17 9.04
CA ASN A 15 -9.27 -0.60 9.43
C ASN A 15 -8.71 -1.67 8.48
N LEU A 16 -9.53 -2.29 7.64
CA LEU A 16 -9.13 -3.40 6.78
C LEU A 16 -9.77 -3.32 5.39
N PHE A 17 -8.94 -3.27 4.36
CA PHE A 17 -9.29 -3.37 2.94
C PHE A 17 -8.60 -4.60 2.34
N VAL A 18 -9.36 -5.57 1.82
CA VAL A 18 -8.82 -6.84 1.31
C VAL A 18 -9.18 -6.99 -0.15
N LEU A 19 -8.16 -7.10 -1.01
CA LEU A 19 -8.32 -7.38 -2.43
C LEU A 19 -8.66 -8.86 -2.65
N GLY A 20 -9.42 -9.15 -3.70
CA GLY A 20 -9.79 -10.51 -4.05
C GLY A 20 -9.66 -10.74 -5.55
N LYS A 21 -9.17 -11.92 -5.92
CA LYS A 21 -8.89 -12.27 -7.31
C LYS A 21 -10.12 -12.27 -8.23
N ASP A 22 -11.22 -12.89 -7.79
CA ASP A 22 -12.36 -13.21 -8.68
C ASP A 22 -13.72 -12.66 -8.21
N LYS A 23 -13.89 -12.42 -6.91
CA LYS A 23 -15.19 -12.06 -6.30
C LYS A 23 -15.12 -10.88 -5.31
N GLY A 24 -13.99 -10.19 -5.27
CA GLY A 24 -13.79 -9.01 -4.45
C GLY A 24 -13.98 -7.70 -5.24
N GLY A 25 -14.18 -6.61 -4.50
CA GLY A 25 -13.93 -5.25 -4.95
C GLY A 25 -12.46 -5.08 -5.25
N ASP A 26 -12.21 -4.41 -6.36
CA ASP A 26 -10.94 -4.00 -6.89
C ASP A 26 -10.38 -2.82 -6.07
N LEU A 27 -9.12 -2.46 -6.28
CA LEU A 27 -8.50 -1.36 -5.54
C LEU A 27 -9.20 -0.03 -5.86
N SER A 28 -9.82 0.07 -7.05
CA SER A 28 -10.61 1.23 -7.49
C SER A 28 -11.70 1.67 -6.50
N GLU A 29 -12.32 0.75 -5.76
CA GLU A 29 -13.32 1.07 -4.71
C GLU A 29 -12.75 2.01 -3.63
N LEU A 30 -11.44 1.94 -3.36
CA LEU A 30 -10.78 2.79 -2.38
C LEU A 30 -10.86 4.28 -2.76
N ASN A 31 -10.97 4.63 -4.05
CA ASN A 31 -11.01 6.04 -4.49
C ASN A 31 -12.20 6.81 -3.91
N GLY A 32 -13.34 6.16 -3.79
CA GLY A 32 -14.55 6.82 -3.29
C GLY A 32 -14.59 6.99 -1.77
N LEU A 33 -13.72 6.30 -1.03
CA LEU A 33 -13.65 6.34 0.44
C LEU A 33 -12.84 7.55 0.94
N LYS A 34 -13.36 8.76 0.69
CA LYS A 34 -12.64 10.03 0.92
C LYS A 34 -12.51 10.41 2.40
N SER A 35 -13.53 10.12 3.20
CA SER A 35 -13.61 10.54 4.61
C SER A 35 -12.84 9.64 5.59
N LEU A 36 -12.12 8.63 5.09
CA LEU A 36 -11.38 7.69 5.92
C LEU A 36 -10.38 8.41 6.84
N ARG A 37 -10.28 7.91 8.07
CA ARG A 37 -9.39 8.44 9.09
C ARG A 37 -8.83 7.35 9.99
N GLY A 38 -7.76 7.68 10.70
CA GLY A 38 -7.09 6.77 11.62
C GLY A 38 -6.20 5.79 10.89
N SER A 39 -6.44 4.49 11.05
CA SER A 39 -5.61 3.41 10.53
C SER A 39 -6.30 2.68 9.38
N LEU A 40 -5.54 2.34 8.34
CA LEU A 40 -6.00 1.51 7.23
C LEU A 40 -4.96 0.42 6.93
N CYS A 41 -5.38 -0.83 6.98
CA CYS A 41 -4.59 -1.98 6.53
C CYS A 41 -5.12 -2.48 5.18
N ILE A 42 -4.29 -2.49 4.14
CA ILE A 42 -4.59 -3.05 2.83
C ILE A 42 -3.88 -4.38 2.68
N ARG A 43 -4.65 -5.44 2.44
CA ARG A 43 -4.15 -6.81 2.29
C ARG A 43 -4.41 -7.38 0.92
N GLU A 44 -3.63 -8.41 0.63
CA GLU A 44 -3.72 -9.20 -0.60
C GLU A 44 -3.35 -8.38 -1.85
N LEU A 45 -2.38 -7.46 -1.70
CA LEU A 45 -1.93 -6.55 -2.75
C LEU A 45 -1.39 -7.29 -4.01
N GLN A 46 -1.07 -8.58 -3.90
CA GLN A 46 -0.72 -9.41 -5.05
C GLN A 46 -1.86 -9.59 -6.06
N PHE A 47 -3.10 -9.32 -5.67
CA PHE A 47 -4.26 -9.39 -6.57
C PHE A 47 -4.60 -8.03 -7.20
N CYS A 48 -3.72 -7.03 -7.07
CA CYS A 48 -3.87 -5.75 -7.74
C CYS A 48 -3.61 -5.93 -9.26
N SER A 49 -4.59 -5.53 -10.07
CA SER A 49 -4.51 -5.65 -11.52
C SER A 49 -3.86 -4.42 -12.15
N ILE A 50 -3.37 -4.53 -13.38
CA ILE A 50 -2.89 -3.35 -14.14
C ILE A 50 -4.00 -2.31 -14.34
N THR A 51 -5.26 -2.73 -14.40
CA THR A 51 -6.41 -1.82 -14.53
C THR A 51 -6.61 -0.97 -13.29
N ASP A 52 -6.36 -1.54 -12.10
CA ASP A 52 -6.37 -0.77 -10.84
C ASP A 52 -5.38 0.40 -10.91
N LEU A 53 -4.19 0.16 -11.45
CA LEU A 53 -3.12 1.16 -11.52
C LEU A 53 -3.42 2.37 -12.43
N LYS A 54 -4.49 2.32 -13.24
CA LYS A 54 -4.94 3.49 -14.03
C LYS A 54 -5.39 4.65 -13.13
N TYR A 55 -5.70 4.37 -11.86
CA TYR A 55 -6.05 5.36 -10.86
C TYR A 55 -4.85 5.64 -9.96
N VAL A 56 -4.22 6.80 -10.13
CA VAL A 56 -2.87 7.04 -9.57
C VAL A 56 -2.89 7.75 -8.20
N LYS A 57 -4.08 8.03 -7.63
CA LYS A 57 -4.22 8.97 -6.50
C LYS A 57 -5.13 8.45 -5.38
N TYR A 58 -4.93 7.19 -4.98
CA TYR A 58 -5.77 6.53 -3.98
C TYR A 58 -5.80 7.23 -2.62
N PHE A 59 -4.76 7.97 -2.24
CA PHE A 59 -4.64 8.58 -0.92
C PHE A 59 -4.59 10.10 -0.91
N ASP A 60 -4.62 10.77 -2.08
CA ASP A 60 -4.51 12.24 -2.15
C ASP A 60 -5.60 12.94 -1.31
N GLU A 61 -6.82 12.40 -1.26
CA GLU A 61 -7.93 12.98 -0.51
C GLU A 61 -8.05 12.44 0.93
N LYS A 62 -7.25 11.45 1.32
CA LYS A 62 -7.34 10.74 2.61
C LYS A 62 -6.45 11.35 3.69
N SER A 63 -6.49 12.67 3.82
CA SER A 63 -5.61 13.46 4.70
C SER A 63 -5.72 13.15 6.20
N ARG A 64 -6.77 12.44 6.61
CA ARG A 64 -7.05 12.04 7.99
C ARG A 64 -6.58 10.62 8.32
N VAL A 65 -6.08 9.87 7.34
CA VAL A 65 -5.38 8.60 7.58
C VAL A 65 -3.98 8.90 8.10
N GLN A 66 -3.66 8.33 9.25
CA GLN A 66 -2.40 8.55 9.96
C GLN A 66 -1.54 7.28 10.03
N GLU A 67 -2.15 6.11 9.88
CA GLU A 67 -1.45 4.82 9.88
C GLU A 67 -1.86 4.03 8.64
N LEU A 68 -0.87 3.53 7.89
CA LEU A 68 -1.08 2.76 6.67
C LEU A 68 -0.28 1.47 6.71
N GLU A 69 -0.95 0.33 6.57
CA GLU A 69 -0.30 -0.97 6.43
C GLU A 69 -0.58 -1.54 5.04
N LEU A 70 0.47 -2.01 4.36
CA LEU A 70 0.42 -2.57 3.01
C LEU A 70 0.96 -4.01 3.02
N HIS A 71 0.12 -4.97 2.70
CA HIS A 71 0.41 -6.40 2.88
C HIS A 71 0.23 -7.19 1.59
N TRP A 72 1.30 -7.90 1.26
CA TRP A 72 1.36 -8.92 0.22
C TRP A 72 1.42 -10.32 0.84
N ASP A 73 0.69 -11.27 0.25
CA ASP A 73 0.74 -12.68 0.63
C ASP A 73 1.72 -13.46 -0.28
N THR A 74 2.88 -13.75 0.27
CA THR A 74 4.00 -14.40 -0.43
C THR A 74 3.72 -15.85 -0.84
N TYR A 75 2.79 -16.54 -0.17
CA TYR A 75 2.45 -17.93 -0.47
C TYR A 75 1.52 -18.05 -1.68
N LYS A 76 0.63 -17.08 -1.87
CA LYS A 76 -0.35 -17.09 -2.97
C LYS A 76 0.25 -16.74 -4.33
N TYR A 77 1.38 -16.03 -4.36
CA TYR A 77 2.06 -15.65 -5.60
C TYR A 77 2.55 -16.79 -6.49
N LYS A 78 2.89 -17.95 -5.93
CA LYS A 78 3.38 -19.09 -6.75
C LYS A 78 2.30 -19.67 -7.67
N ARG A 79 1.04 -19.23 -7.54
CA ARG A 79 -0.13 -19.78 -8.23
C ARG A 79 -0.68 -18.89 -9.34
N PHE A 80 -0.22 -17.65 -9.49
CA PHE A 80 -0.82 -16.65 -10.40
C PHE A 80 0.29 -15.89 -11.12
N LYS A 81 0.27 -15.87 -12.46
CA LYS A 81 1.42 -15.42 -13.27
C LYS A 81 1.07 -14.72 -14.59
N ILE A 82 -0.19 -14.37 -14.82
CA ILE A 82 -0.61 -13.73 -16.07
C ILE A 82 -1.41 -12.48 -15.65
N ASP A 83 -0.88 -11.31 -16.00
CA ASP A 83 -1.48 -9.96 -15.87
C ASP A 83 -1.42 -9.19 -14.53
N ASP A 84 -0.68 -9.69 -13.53
CA ASP A 84 -0.48 -8.96 -12.26
C ASP A 84 0.59 -7.87 -12.38
N ALA A 85 0.37 -6.72 -11.73
CA ALA A 85 1.35 -5.64 -11.67
C ALA A 85 2.54 -5.97 -10.77
N SER A 86 3.71 -5.37 -11.04
CA SER A 86 4.87 -5.54 -10.15
C SER A 86 4.63 -4.83 -8.81
N ASP A 87 5.20 -5.39 -7.74
CA ASP A 87 5.05 -4.83 -6.39
C ASP A 87 5.56 -3.38 -6.34
N GLU A 88 6.63 -3.04 -7.08
CA GLU A 88 7.13 -1.66 -7.19
C GLU A 88 6.08 -0.70 -7.77
N VAL A 89 5.40 -1.09 -8.84
CA VAL A 89 4.40 -0.24 -9.49
C VAL A 89 3.18 -0.07 -8.58
N ILE A 90 2.75 -1.17 -7.93
CA ILE A 90 1.65 -1.12 -6.95
C ILE A 90 2.00 -0.18 -5.80
N LEU A 91 3.21 -0.31 -5.23
CA LEU A 91 3.65 0.54 -4.13
C LEU A 91 3.75 2.02 -4.56
N GLU A 92 4.16 2.31 -5.80
CA GLU A 92 4.20 3.68 -6.31
C GLU A 92 2.79 4.29 -6.44
N CYS A 93 1.82 3.53 -6.95
CA CYS A 93 0.42 3.96 -7.05
C CYS A 93 -0.26 4.13 -5.68
N LEU A 94 0.22 3.44 -4.65
CA LEU A 94 -0.25 3.56 -3.26
C LEU A 94 0.48 4.66 -2.48
N LYS A 95 1.07 5.64 -3.19
CA LYS A 95 1.67 6.83 -2.58
C LYS A 95 0.73 7.41 -1.51
N PRO A 96 1.16 7.45 -0.23
CA PRO A 96 0.31 7.87 0.87
C PRO A 96 0.07 9.39 0.87
N HIS A 97 -0.88 9.84 1.67
CA HIS A 97 -0.95 11.26 2.03
C HIS A 97 0.26 11.65 2.93
N PRO A 98 0.84 12.86 2.80
CA PRO A 98 1.96 13.32 3.66
C PRO A 98 1.70 13.31 5.17
N ASN A 99 0.44 13.20 5.58
CA ASN A 99 0.02 13.19 6.99
C ASN A 99 0.16 11.81 7.64
N VAL A 100 0.50 10.77 6.87
CA VAL A 100 0.76 9.45 7.41
C VAL A 100 1.98 9.52 8.34
N ARG A 101 1.78 9.09 9.59
CA ARG A 101 2.76 9.09 10.67
C ARG A 101 3.37 7.71 10.90
N LYS A 102 2.65 6.64 10.56
CA LYS A 102 3.16 5.27 10.65
C LYS A 102 2.89 4.50 9.38
N MET A 103 3.89 3.77 8.91
CA MET A 103 3.78 2.93 7.74
C MET A 103 4.36 1.55 8.00
N ILE A 104 3.62 0.52 7.59
CA ILE A 104 4.09 -0.87 7.64
C ILE A 104 3.94 -1.48 6.24
N ILE A 105 5.02 -2.06 5.72
CA ILE A 105 5.04 -2.75 4.43
C ILE A 105 5.45 -4.19 4.69
N LYS A 106 4.61 -5.17 4.32
CA LYS A 106 4.86 -6.60 4.59
C LYS A 106 4.72 -7.46 3.34
N GLY A 107 5.68 -8.36 3.15
CA GLY A 107 5.68 -9.31 2.04
C GLY A 107 6.09 -8.71 0.70
N TYR A 108 6.65 -7.50 0.71
CA TYR A 108 7.11 -6.81 -0.49
C TYR A 108 8.28 -7.54 -1.13
N ARG A 109 8.20 -7.76 -2.46
CA ARG A 109 9.25 -8.48 -3.22
C ARG A 109 9.99 -7.58 -4.20
N GLY A 110 9.64 -6.30 -4.26
CA GLY A 110 10.29 -5.38 -5.17
C GLY A 110 11.77 -5.17 -4.81
N MET A 111 12.59 -4.91 -5.83
CA MET A 111 14.03 -4.68 -5.66
C MET A 111 14.35 -3.22 -5.31
N LYS A 112 13.39 -2.32 -5.51
CA LYS A 112 13.50 -0.89 -5.24
C LYS A 112 12.34 -0.45 -4.36
N LEU A 113 12.56 0.53 -3.50
CA LEU A 113 11.46 1.27 -2.88
C LEU A 113 10.99 2.38 -3.81
N CYS A 114 9.84 2.95 -3.51
CA CYS A 114 9.24 4.06 -4.23
C CYS A 114 9.98 5.38 -4.06
N ASP A 115 9.76 6.28 -5.02
CA ASP A 115 10.39 7.61 -5.01
C ASP A 115 9.86 8.47 -3.87
N TRP A 116 8.60 8.28 -3.49
CA TRP A 116 7.97 8.99 -2.37
C TRP A 116 8.51 8.56 -0.99
N LEU A 117 9.16 7.40 -0.86
CA LEU A 117 9.92 7.02 0.35
C LEU A 117 11.32 7.63 0.36
N SER A 118 11.84 7.94 -0.82
CA SER A 118 13.20 8.43 -1.04
C SER A 118 13.30 9.96 -0.95
N SER A 119 12.15 10.64 -0.96
CA SER A 119 12.02 12.09 -0.88
C SER A 119 11.57 12.51 0.52
N ASN A 120 11.78 13.77 0.89
CA ASN A 120 11.22 14.38 2.11
C ASN A 120 9.68 14.51 2.09
N PHE A 121 9.00 13.73 1.23
CA PHE A 121 7.55 13.76 1.03
C PHE A 121 6.78 13.43 2.31
N LEU A 122 7.26 12.46 3.10
CA LEU A 122 6.66 12.09 4.38
C LEU A 122 7.39 12.72 5.57
N SER A 123 7.53 14.05 5.56
CA SER A 123 8.22 14.78 6.64
C SER A 123 7.61 14.56 8.04
N GLY A 124 6.33 14.19 8.12
CA GLY A 124 5.64 13.85 9.37
C GLY A 124 5.73 12.38 9.80
N LEU A 125 6.46 11.53 9.05
CA LEU A 125 6.59 10.10 9.35
C LEU A 125 7.40 9.89 10.64
N VAL A 126 6.79 9.17 11.58
CA VAL A 126 7.38 8.85 12.89
C VAL A 126 7.96 7.43 12.89
N SER A 127 7.33 6.51 12.16
CA SER A 127 7.70 5.10 12.15
C SER A 127 7.48 4.49 10.78
N ILE A 128 8.48 3.76 10.31
CA ILE A 128 8.36 2.90 9.13
C ILE A 128 8.97 1.53 9.43
N GLU A 129 8.21 0.49 9.09
CA GLU A 129 8.64 -0.89 9.16
C GLU A 129 8.45 -1.55 7.80
N VAL A 130 9.53 -2.12 7.27
CA VAL A 130 9.50 -2.82 5.98
C VAL A 130 9.96 -4.26 6.19
N TYR A 131 9.09 -5.21 5.85
CA TYR A 131 9.33 -6.64 5.94
C TYR A 131 9.37 -7.22 4.52
N ILE A 132 10.57 -7.55 4.07
CA ILE A 132 10.83 -8.04 2.71
C ILE A 132 11.03 -9.55 2.70
N VAL A 133 10.82 -10.15 1.54
CA VAL A 133 11.05 -11.59 1.34
C VAL A 133 12.54 -11.87 1.14
N LYS A 134 13.07 -12.93 1.75
CA LYS A 134 14.41 -13.49 1.45
C LYS A 134 14.67 -13.54 -0.07
N ASN A 135 15.83 -13.01 -0.47
CA ASN A 135 16.34 -12.80 -1.85
C ASN A 135 15.99 -11.45 -2.51
N CYS A 136 15.31 -10.53 -1.82
CA CYS A 136 15.18 -9.14 -2.27
C CYS A 136 16.30 -8.28 -1.65
N SER A 137 17.23 -7.80 -2.48
CA SER A 137 18.26 -6.85 -2.05
C SER A 137 17.78 -5.42 -2.33
N ILE A 138 17.17 -4.77 -1.33
CA ILE A 138 16.75 -3.36 -1.47
C ILE A 138 17.96 -2.44 -1.28
N SER A 139 18.18 -1.54 -2.24
CA SER A 139 19.18 -0.47 -2.11
C SER A 139 18.67 0.63 -1.17
N LEU A 140 19.35 0.80 -0.03
CA LEU A 140 18.93 1.70 1.07
C LEU A 140 19.48 3.14 0.97
N LYS A 141 20.02 3.56 -0.17
CA LYS A 141 20.69 4.86 -0.33
C LYS A 141 19.80 6.09 -0.07
N LEU A 142 18.51 5.93 0.21
CA LEU A 142 17.51 6.99 0.15
C LEU A 142 16.64 7.16 1.42
N LEU A 143 16.78 6.31 2.45
CA LEU A 143 16.00 6.46 3.68
C LEU A 143 16.68 7.43 4.65
N ASN A 144 16.41 8.73 4.51
CA ASN A 144 16.86 9.78 5.44
C ASN A 144 16.02 9.87 6.73
N PHE A 145 15.35 8.79 7.15
CA PHE A 145 14.49 8.81 8.34
C PHE A 145 15.25 8.39 9.59
N HIS A 146 15.14 9.19 10.66
CA HIS A 146 15.76 8.94 11.96
C HIS A 146 15.32 7.63 12.64
N ILE A 147 14.24 6.98 12.18
CA ILE A 147 13.77 5.68 12.71
C ILE A 147 13.19 4.85 11.56
N SER A 148 14.05 4.09 10.87
CA SER A 148 13.64 3.02 9.95
C SER A 148 14.10 1.68 10.50
N ARG A 149 13.19 0.72 10.65
CA ARG A 149 13.55 -0.68 10.91
C ARG A 149 13.18 -1.52 9.69
N ILE A 150 14.17 -2.21 9.14
CA ILE A 150 13.96 -3.15 8.04
C ILE A 150 14.21 -4.54 8.57
N PHE A 151 13.26 -5.43 8.31
CA PHE A 151 13.33 -6.82 8.69
C PHE A 151 13.29 -7.67 7.41
N VAL A 152 14.16 -8.67 7.33
CA VAL A 152 14.18 -9.64 6.23
C VAL A 152 13.59 -10.94 6.76
N LEU A 153 12.52 -11.42 6.14
CA LEU A 153 11.80 -12.65 6.52
C LEU A 153 12.34 -13.88 5.75
#